data_AF-A0A928F2V8-F1
#
_entry.id   AF-A0A928F2V8-F1
#
_cell.length_a   1.000
_cell.length_b   1.000
_cell.length_c   1.000
_cell.angle_alpha   90.00
_cell.angle_beta   90.00
_cell.angle_gamma   90.00
#
_symmetry.space_group_name_H-M   'P 1'
#
loop_
_entity.id
_entity.type
_entity.pdbx_description
1 polymer ?
#
loop_
_entity_poly.entity_id
_entity_poly.type
_entity_poly.pdbx_seq_one_letter_code
_entity_poly.pdbx_strand_id
1 'polypeptide(L)' 'MPLEKMLERLDEIAVKLDSDLPLDEALALYEEGVGLIKESNRLISEAEAKIKVLAPATEDAKDE' A
#
# COMPACT_ATOMS: atom_id res chain seq x y z
N MET A 1 -10.31 -5.09 1.23
CA MET A 1 -9.41 -6.17 1.72
C MET A 1 -8.60 -5.61 2.90
N PRO A 2 -8.21 -6.39 3.92
CA PRO A 2 -7.30 -5.93 4.98
C PRO A 2 -5.92 -5.55 4.40
N LEU A 3 -5.22 -4.60 5.03
CA LEU A 3 -3.89 -4.15 4.57
C LEU A 3 -2.90 -5.31 4.54
N GLU A 4 -2.92 -6.17 5.55
CA GLU A 4 -2.03 -7.33 5.66
C GLU A 4 -2.19 -8.27 4.46
N LYS A 5 -3.42 -8.47 3.98
CA LYS A 5 -3.69 -9.29 2.79
C LYS A 5 -3.26 -8.62 1.49
N MET A 6 -3.32 -7.28 1.42
CA MET A 6 -2.81 -6.56 0.25
C MET A 6 -1.29 -6.69 0.15
N LEU A 7 -0.60 -6.61 1.29
CA LEU A 7 0.85 -6.81 1.37
C LEU A 7 1.24 -8.25 1.03
N GLU A 8 0.57 -9.24 1.60
CA GLU A 8 0.78 -10.66 1.26
C GLU A 8 0.61 -10.91 -0.25
N ARG A 9 -0.44 -10.31 -0.85
CA ARG A 9 -0.67 -10.44 -2.29
C ARG A 9 0.40 -9.74 -3.13
N LEU A 10 0.90 -8.59 -2.69
CA LEU A 10 2.01 -7.90 -3.34
C LEU A 10 3.30 -8.74 -3.33
N ASP A 11 3.60 -9.41 -2.21
CA ASP A 11 4.75 -10.32 -2.12
C ASP A 11 4.59 -11.51 -3.08
N GLU A 12 3.39 -12.12 -3.16
CA GLU A 12 3.11 -13.17 -4.13
C GLU A 12 3.29 -12.70 -5.58
N ILE A 13 2.84 -11.49 -5.89
CA ILE A 13 2.99 -10.89 -7.24
C ILE A 13 4.48 -10.71 -7.54
N ALA A 14 5.26 -10.18 -6.60
CA ALA A 14 6.70 -9.98 -6.78
C ALA A 14 7.43 -11.31 -7.03
N VAL A 15 7.11 -12.36 -6.28
CA VAL A 15 7.68 -13.71 -6.47
C VAL A 15 7.30 -14.28 -7.85
N LYS A 16 6.05 -14.11 -8.29
CA LYS A 16 5.60 -14.59 -9.61
C LYS A 16 6.29 -13.84 -10.75
N LEU A 17 6.47 -12.53 -10.64
CA LEU A 17 7.14 -11.71 -11.64
C LEU A 17 8.64 -12.04 -11.81
N ASP A 18 9.26 -12.70 -10.83
CA ASP A 18 10.65 -13.19 -10.92
C ASP A 18 10.76 -14.52 -11.69
N SER A 19 9.63 -15.11 -12.10
CA SER A 19 9.56 -16.34 -12.89
C SER A 19 9.44 -16.06 -14.39
N ASP A 20 9.67 -17.08 -15.22
CA ASP A 20 9.51 -16.98 -16.67
C ASP A 20 8.02 -17.01 -17.05
N LEU A 21 7.44 -15.82 -17.29
CA LEU A 21 6.02 -15.62 -17.56
C LEU A 21 5.79 -15.08 -18.98
N PRO A 22 4.66 -15.46 -19.62
CA PRO A 22 4.19 -14.75 -20.81
C PRO A 22 3.98 -13.26 -20.52
N LEU A 23 4.28 -12.41 -21.51
CA LEU A 23 4.18 -10.95 -21.38
C LEU A 23 2.80 -10.48 -20.88
N ASP A 24 1.73 -11.06 -21.40
CA ASP A 24 0.37 -10.68 -21.02
C ASP A 24 0.07 -10.99 -19.54
N GLU A 25 0.62 -12.10 -19.02
CA GLU A 25 0.48 -12.47 -17.60
C GLU A 25 1.30 -11.55 -16.71
N ALA A 26 2.53 -11.22 -17.12
CA ALA A 26 3.38 -10.26 -16.40
C ALA A 26 2.73 -8.87 -16.34
N LEU A 27 2.11 -8.41 -17.44
CA LEU A 27 1.38 -7.14 -17.49
C LEU A 27 0.16 -7.15 -16.56
N ALA A 28 -0.62 -8.24 -16.56
CA ALA A 28 -1.78 -8.37 -15.67
C ALA A 28 -1.37 -8.34 -14.19
N LEU A 29 -0.29 -9.04 -13.81
CA LEU A 29 0.25 -9.02 -12.45
C LEU A 29 0.77 -7.63 -12.06
N TYR A 30 1.41 -6.92 -12.98
CA TYR A 30 1.87 -5.55 -12.75
C TYR A 30 0.70 -4.60 -12.51
N GLU A 31 -0.34 -4.66 -13.33
CA GLU A 31 -1.55 -3.84 -13.17
C GLU A 31 -2.24 -4.11 -11.82
N GLU A 32 -2.35 -5.38 -11.43
CA GLU A 32 -2.87 -5.77 -10.11
C GLU A 32 -2.02 -5.16 -9.00
N GLY A 33 -0.70 -5.28 -9.07
CA GLY A 33 0.24 -4.74 -8.09
C GLY A 33 0.13 -3.23 -7.94
N VAL A 34 0.05 -2.48 -9.05
CA VAL A 34 -0.14 -1.02 -9.02
C VAL A 34 -1.47 -0.65 -8.35
N GLY A 35 -2.54 -1.40 -8.62
CA GLY A 35 -3.84 -1.22 -7.97
C GLY A 35 -3.76 -1.44 -6.46
N LEU A 36 -3.10 -2.51 -6.02
CA LEU A 36 -2.92 -2.84 -4.60
C LEU A 36 -2.11 -1.78 -3.86
N ILE A 37 -1.02 -1.28 -4.46
CA ILE A 37 -0.19 -0.21 -3.87
C ILE A 37 -1.02 1.07 -3.68
N LYS A 38 -1.79 1.46 -4.70
CA LYS A 38 -2.64 2.65 -4.63
C LYS A 38 -3.66 2.55 -3.50
N GLU A 39 -4.32 1.41 -3.38
CA GLU A 39 -5.32 1.19 -2.34
C GLU A 39 -4.70 1.10 -0.94
N SER A 40 -3.54 0.45 -0.81
CA SER A 40 -2.79 0.36 0.45
C SER A 40 -2.40 1.75 0.95
N ASN A 41 -1.85 2.59 0.07
CA ASN A 41 -1.50 3.97 0.38
C ASN A 41 -2.73 4.79 0.82
N ARG A 42 -3.87 4.61 0.14
CA ARG A 42 -5.13 5.29 0.52
C ARG A 42 -5.54 4.92 1.94
N LEU A 43 -5.52 3.64 2.29
CA LEU A 43 -5.89 3.16 3.63
C LEU A 43 -4.96 3.70 4.71
N ILE A 44 -3.65 3.72 4.45
CA ILE A 44 -2.64 4.26 5.38
C ILE A 44 -2.88 5.76 5.58
N SER A 45 -3.04 6.54 4.51
CA SER A 45 -3.30 7.98 4.62
C SER A 45 -4.60 8.29 5.37
N GLU A 46 -5.64 7.49 5.18
CA GLU A 46 -6.90 7.62 5.94
C GLU A 46 -6.71 7.32 7.44
N ALA A 47 -5.90 6.32 7.77
CA ALA A 47 -5.56 6.01 9.15
C ALA A 47 -4.76 7.14 9.80
N GLU A 48 -3.74 7.66 9.12
CA GLU A 48 -2.94 8.81 9.58
C GLU A 48 -3.80 10.06 9.80
N ALA A 49 -4.71 10.36 8.86
CA ALA A 49 -5.63 11.48 8.98
C ALA A 49 -6.54 11.35 10.22
N LYS A 50 -7.07 10.14 10.47
CA LYS A 50 -7.86 9.88 11.68
C LYS A 50 -7.04 10.05 12.95
N ILE A 51 -5.80 9.57 12.97
CA ILE A 51 -4.89 9.76 14.12
C ILE A 51 -4.65 11.25 14.36
N LYS A 52 -4.38 12.05 13.31
CA LYS A 52 -4.19 13.50 13.45
C LYS A 52 -5.40 14.24 14.01
N VAL A 53 -6.62 13.80 13.65
CA VAL A 53 -7.86 14.40 14.19
C VAL A 53 -8.11 13.99 15.64
N LEU A 54 -7.74 12.78 16.02
CA LEU A 54 -7.98 12.23 17.36
C LEU A 54 -6.87 12.58 18.36
N ALA A 55 -5.65 12.85 17.87
CA ALA A 55 -4.57 13.34 18.70
C ALA A 55 -4.97 14.72 19.25
N PRO A 56 -5.04 14.89 20.59
CA PRO A 56 -5.18 16.23 21.15
C PRO A 56 -4.01 17.07 20.66
N ALA A 57 -4.21 18.39 20.50
CA ALA A 57 -3.14 19.32 20.18
C ALA A 57 -2.11 19.36 21.32
N THR A 58 -1.26 18.34 21.41
CA THR A 58 -0.14 18.26 22.33
C THR A 58 1.12 18.41 21.50
N GLU A 59 1.56 19.67 21.46
CA GLU A 59 2.92 20.12 21.23
C GLU A 59 3.51 19.95 19.82
N ASP A 60 2.99 20.71 18.85
CA ASP A 60 3.88 21.47 17.96
C ASP A 60 4.46 22.65 18.75
N ALA A 61 5.37 22.32 19.67
CA ALA A 61 6.35 23.25 20.20
C ALA A 61 7.70 22.83 19.63
N LYS A 62 7.99 23.31 18.42
CA LYS A 62 9.19 24.10 18.07
C LYS A 62 9.33 24.18 16.55
N ASP A 63 8.96 25.35 16.05
CA ASP A 63 9.73 26.01 15.00
C ASP A 63 11.22 26.01 15.39
N GLU A 64 12.07 25.41 14.57
CA GLU A 64 13.42 25.90 14.20
C GLU A 64 13.95 25.15 12.97
#